data_AF-A0AA48LCZ5-F1
#
_entry.id   AF-A0AA48LCZ5-F1
#
_cell.length_a   1.000
_cell.length_b   1.000
_cell.length_c   1.000
_cell.angle_alpha   90.00
_cell.angle_beta   90.00
_cell.angle_gamma   90.00
#
_symmetry.space_group_name_H-M   'P 1'
#
loop_
_entity.id
_entity.type
_entity.pdbx_description
1 polymer ?
#
loop_
_entity_poly.entity_id
_entity_poly.type
_entity_poly.pdbx_seq_one_letter_code
_entity_poly.pdbx_strand_id
1 'polypeptide(L)'
;MQTIYARLDKGMDSFIRVTSTLRRREFEITGMNLQAVTSGEGSHEMHIQLQGTHPETAERAMQQLEKLVDVTSIQLLKEEV
;
A
#
# COMPACT_ATOMS: atom_id res chain seq x y z
N MET A 1 -10.64 -7.58 7.95
CA MET A 1 -9.86 -7.21 6.75
C MET A 1 -9.03 -6.00 7.15
N GLN A 2 -7.84 -5.80 6.58
CA GLN A 2 -7.00 -4.65 6.91
C GLN A 2 -6.65 -3.90 5.63
N THR A 3 -6.81 -2.58 5.62
CA THR A 3 -6.53 -1.75 4.45
C THR A 3 -5.40 -0.79 4.73
N ILE A 4 -4.31 -0.87 3.96
CA ILE A 4 -3.20 0.08 4.01
C ILE A 4 -3.41 1.13 2.92
N TYR A 5 -3.32 2.40 3.31
CA TYR A 5 -3.17 3.53 2.39
C TYR A 5 -1.67 3.84 2.20
N ALA A 6 -1.30 4.23 0.98
CA ALA A 6 0.01 4.79 0.68
C ALA A 6 -0.05 5.78 -0.49
N ARG A 7 0.78 6.81 -0.45
CA ARG A 7 1.02 7.73 -1.58
C ARG A 7 2.22 7.23 -2.40
N LEU A 8 2.08 7.29 -3.72
CA LEU A 8 3.05 6.83 -4.69
C LEU A 8 3.51 7.99 -5.58
N ASP A 9 4.81 8.29 -5.57
CA ASP A 9 5.33 9.49 -6.23
C ASP A 9 5.73 9.27 -7.70
N LYS A 10 5.79 8.00 -8.16
CA LYS A 10 6.08 7.64 -9.56
C LYS A 10 4.96 6.82 -10.21
N GLY A 11 3.73 6.97 -9.71
CA GLY A 11 2.55 6.30 -10.22
C GLY A 11 2.72 4.80 -10.46
N MET A 12 2.57 4.37 -11.72
CA MET A 12 2.60 2.95 -12.09
C MET A 12 3.91 2.25 -11.75
N ASP A 13 5.06 2.93 -11.83
CA ASP A 13 6.35 2.33 -11.49
C ASP A 13 6.46 2.01 -9.99
N SER A 14 5.93 2.90 -9.15
CA SER A 14 5.83 2.67 -7.71
C SER A 14 4.84 1.54 -7.41
N PHE A 15 3.69 1.51 -8.11
CA PHE A 15 2.68 0.46 -7.96
C PHE A 15 3.26 -0.94 -8.26
N ILE A 16 4.02 -1.09 -9.35
CA ILE A 16 4.68 -2.36 -9.70
C ILE A 16 5.68 -2.77 -8.61
N ARG A 17 6.42 -1.81 -8.02
CA ARG A 17 7.36 -2.09 -6.94
C ARG A 17 6.67 -2.49 -5.64
N VAL A 18 5.58 -1.82 -5.26
CA VAL A 18 4.74 -2.18 -4.11
C VAL A 18 4.19 -3.60 -4.27
N THR A 19 3.51 -3.87 -5.37
CA THR A 19 2.90 -5.19 -5.65
C THR A 19 3.94 -6.31 -5.65
N SER A 20 5.09 -6.09 -6.29
CA SER A 20 6.19 -7.06 -6.32
C SER A 20 6.80 -7.30 -4.95
N THR A 21 6.95 -6.24 -4.14
CA THR A 21 7.52 -6.33 -2.78
C THR A 21 6.63 -7.15 -1.87
N LEU A 22 5.33 -6.85 -1.86
CA LEU A 22 4.37 -7.56 -1.03
C LEU A 22 4.25 -9.04 -1.44
N ARG A 23 4.19 -9.34 -2.74
CA ARG A 23 4.15 -10.72 -3.24
C ARG A 23 5.39 -11.52 -2.87
N ARG A 24 6.60 -10.95 -3.02
CA ARG A 24 7.87 -11.62 -2.66
C ARG A 24 8.01 -11.92 -1.17
N ARG A 25 7.21 -11.26 -0.34
CA ARG A 25 7.17 -11.43 1.11
C ARG A 25 5.97 -12.25 1.58
N GLU A 26 5.24 -12.84 0.63
CA GLU A 26 4.12 -13.76 0.87
C GLU A 26 2.98 -13.12 1.68
N PHE A 27 2.78 -11.80 1.52
CA PHE A 27 1.56 -11.17 2.04
C PHE A 27 0.37 -11.59 1.18
N GLU A 28 -0.69 -12.09 1.83
CA GLU A 28 -1.95 -12.38 1.17
C GLU A 28 -2.70 -11.07 0.90
N ILE A 29 -2.73 -10.66 -0.37
CA ILE A 29 -3.43 -9.46 -0.83
C ILE A 29 -4.76 -9.89 -1.45
N THR A 30 -5.88 -9.33 -0.97
CA THR A 30 -7.22 -9.59 -1.53
C THR A 30 -7.61 -8.58 -2.60
N GLY A 31 -7.03 -7.38 -2.57
CA GLY A 31 -7.30 -6.35 -3.55
C GLY A 31 -6.35 -5.17 -3.45
N MET A 32 -6.22 -4.44 -4.55
CA MET A 32 -5.47 -3.19 -4.62
C MET A 32 -6.21 -2.20 -5.51
N ASN A 33 -6.28 -0.95 -5.09
CA ASN A 33 -6.83 0.15 -5.89
C ASN A 33 -5.78 1.25 -6.03
N LEU A 34 -5.64 1.80 -7.22
CA LEU A 34 -4.74 2.89 -7.55
C LEU A 34 -5.55 4.04 -8.15
N GLN A 35 -5.36 5.25 -7.62
CA GLN A 35 -6.06 6.45 -8.08
C GLN A 35 -5.04 7.54 -8.36
N ALA A 36 -5.13 8.17 -9.54
CA ALA A 36 -4.34 9.35 -9.83
C ALA A 36 -4.86 10.53 -9.00
N VAL A 37 -3.97 11.28 -8.35
CA VAL A 37 -4.35 12.46 -7.59
C VAL A 37 -4.25 13.69 -8.49
N THR A 38 -5.31 14.47 -8.58
CA THR A 38 -5.38 15.65 -9.44
C THR A 38 -4.54 16.84 -8.97
N SER A 39 -4.00 16.78 -7.74
CA SER A 39 -3.27 17.87 -7.09
C SER A 39 -1.73 17.79 -7.20
N GLY A 40 -1.18 16.91 -8.03
CA GLY A 40 0.26 16.89 -8.33
C GLY A 40 0.63 15.90 -9.43
N GLU A 41 1.43 16.34 -10.41
CA GLU A 41 1.92 15.49 -11.51
C GLU A 41 2.63 14.24 -10.96
N GLY A 42 2.25 13.06 -11.50
CA GLY A 42 2.90 11.79 -11.18
C GLY A 42 2.47 11.14 -9.85
N SER A 43 1.75 11.84 -8.98
CA SER A 43 1.35 11.30 -7.69
C SER A 43 0.05 10.49 -7.74
N HIS A 44 0.09 9.30 -7.13
CA HIS A 44 -1.06 8.41 -7.03
C HIS A 44 -1.30 8.02 -5.58
N GLU A 45 -2.54 7.68 -5.27
CA GLU A 45 -2.93 7.06 -4.01
C GLU A 45 -3.23 5.59 -4.23
N MET A 46 -2.79 4.77 -3.30
CA MET A 46 -2.96 3.33 -3.34
C MET A 46 -3.61 2.83 -2.07
N HIS A 47 -4.62 1.98 -2.23
CA HIS A 47 -5.25 1.22 -1.17
C HIS A 47 -4.95 -0.26 -1.35
N ILE A 48 -4.48 -0.91 -0.29
CA ILE A 48 -4.00 -2.29 -0.31
C ILE A 48 -4.79 -3.08 0.73
N GLN A 49 -5.57 -4.05 0.28
CA GLN A 49 -6.39 -4.89 1.13
C GLN A 49 -5.64 -6.19 1.44
N LEU A 50 -5.38 -6.41 2.72
CA LEU A 50 -4.71 -7.59 3.24
C LEU A 50 -5.73 -8.59 3.78
N GLN A 51 -5.49 -9.87 3.49
CA GLN A 51 -6.17 -10.98 4.16
C GLN A 51 -5.59 -11.14 5.57
N GLY A 52 -6.48 -11.37 6.54
CA GLY A 52 -6.12 -11.59 7.94
C GLY A 52 -6.65 -10.53 8.88
N THR A 53 -6.61 -10.87 10.17
CA THR A 53 -7.09 -10.03 11.28
C THR A 53 -6.00 -9.70 12.30
N HIS A 54 -4.81 -10.30 12.15
CA HIS A 54 -3.68 -10.05 13.05
C HIS A 54 -3.08 -8.66 12.79
N PRO A 55 -3.03 -7.77 13.79
CA PRO A 55 -2.45 -6.42 13.65
C PRO A 55 -1.03 -6.41 13.06
N GLU A 56 -0.22 -7.39 13.45
CA GLU A 56 1.17 -7.54 13.00
C GLU A 56 1.32 -7.72 11.49
N THR A 57 0.32 -8.28 10.80
CA THR A 57 0.37 -8.48 9.35
C THR A 57 0.46 -7.14 8.63
N ALA A 58 -0.41 -6.20 8.99
CA ALA A 58 -0.41 -4.86 8.42
C ALA A 58 0.86 -4.09 8.78
N GLU A 59 1.30 -4.15 10.04
CA GLU A 59 2.53 -3.47 10.48
C GLU A 59 3.75 -3.97 9.69
N ARG A 60 3.91 -5.28 9.56
CA ARG A 60 5.01 -5.88 8.78
C ARG A 60 4.95 -5.48 7.31
N ALA A 61 3.76 -5.40 6.73
CA ALA A 61 3.58 -4.95 5.36
C ALA A 61 3.98 -3.48 5.21
N MET A 62 3.49 -2.59 6.09
CA MET A 62 3.85 -1.18 6.12
C MET A 62 5.37 -0.97 6.23
N GLN A 63 6.05 -1.72 7.11
CA GLN A 63 7.52 -1.69 7.23
C GLN A 63 8.26 -2.09 5.95
N GLN A 64 7.66 -2.93 5.08
CA GLN A 64 8.28 -3.20 3.77
C GLN A 64 8.05 -2.05 2.80
N LEU A 65 6.88 -1.40 2.87
CA LEU A 65 6.55 -0.26 2.00
C LEU A 65 7.40 0.97 2.34
N GLU A 66 7.69 1.20 3.62
CA GLU A 66 8.55 2.30 4.10
C GLU A 66 9.98 2.23 3.53
N LYS A 67 10.42 1.07 3.05
CA LYS A 67 11.73 0.89 2.41
C LYS A 67 11.76 1.34 0.95
N LEU A 68 10.60 1.62 0.35
CA LEU A 68 10.48 2.04 -1.04
C LEU A 68 10.53 3.57 -1.09
N VAL A 69 11.59 4.12 -1.70
CA VAL A 69 11.90 5.56 -1.71
C VAL A 69 10.78 6.42 -2.29
N ASP A 70 9.97 5.88 -3.19
CA ASP A 70 8.86 6.57 -3.86
C ASP A 70 7.48 6.20 -3.30
N VAL A 71 7.44 5.70 -2.07
CA VAL A 71 6.22 5.39 -1.33
C VAL A 71 6.22 6.17 -0.01
N THR A 72 5.20 6.99 0.19
CA THR A 72 5.10 7.91 1.32
C THR A 72 3.71 7.87 1.96
N SER A 73 3.54 8.56 3.10
CA SER A 73 2.25 8.67 3.80
C SER A 73 1.55 7.33 4.06
N ILE A 74 2.31 6.31 4.47
CA ILE A 74 1.79 4.94 4.67
C ILE A 74 0.98 4.88 5.97
N GLN A 75 -0.27 4.40 5.91
CA GLN A 75 -1.18 4.36 7.05
C GLN A 75 -2.09 3.13 7.03
N LEU A 76 -2.38 2.56 8.20
CA LEU A 76 -3.44 1.56 8.35
C LEU A 76 -4.78 2.27 8.51
N LEU A 77 -5.72 2.03 7.59
CA LEU A 77 -7.08 2.52 7.69
C LEU A 77 -7.87 1.65 8.67
N LYS A 78 -8.49 2.29 9.66
CA LYS A 78 -9.44 1.61 10.56
C LYS A 78 -10.77 1.45 9.82
N GLU A 79 -11.33 0.25 9.80
CA GLU A 79 -12.73 0.08 9.43
C GLU A 79 -13.57 0.73 10.55
N GLU A 80 -14.33 1.78 10.23
CA GLU A 80 -15.39 2.27 11.11
C GLU A 80 -16.48 1.18 11.16
N VAL A 81 -16.71 0.63 12.35
CA VAL A 81 -17.75 -0.38 12.63
C VAL A 81 -19.08 0.31 12.83
#